data_AF-A0A1S8JSB8-F1
#
_entry.id   AF-A0A1S8JSB8-F1
#
_cell.length_a   1.000
_cell.length_b   1.000
_cell.length_c   1.000
_cell.angle_alpha   90.00
_cell.angle_beta   90.00
_cell.angle_gamma   90.00
#
_symmetry.space_group_name_H-M   'P 1'
#
loop_
_entity.id
_entity.type
_entity.pdbx_description
1 polymer ?
#
loop_
_entity_poly.entity_id
_entity_poly.type
_entity_poly.pdbx_seq_one_letter_code
_entity_poly.pdbx_strand_id
1 'polypeptide(L)'
;GEFNPLKGKIPTLGVDWYAKGSVFNSPNIIGVGEAGPEAVLPLKRSVLQEIGDRILSSTSVSSRAQTIQPVNNYEFNFTIDGNADEVTMKQTTQQIIDSITKVQNDNASAWR
;
A
#
# COMPACT_ATOMS: atom_id res chain seq x y z
N GLY A 1 -35.46 21.86 -21.63
CA GLY A 1 -35.58 23.14 -22.35
C GLY A 1 -35.53 22.85 -23.83
N GLU A 2 -36.36 23.51 -24.63
CA GLU A 2 -36.44 23.29 -26.07
C GLU A 2 -35.77 24.45 -26.80
N PHE A 3 -34.83 24.16 -27.71
CA PHE A 3 -34.12 25.18 -28.48
C PHE A 3 -34.86 25.45 -29.79
N ASN A 4 -35.27 26.70 -30.03
CA ASN A 4 -35.87 27.13 -31.30
C ASN A 4 -34.86 27.97 -32.11
N PRO A 5 -34.23 27.40 -33.15
CA PRO A 5 -33.21 28.09 -33.94
C PRO A 5 -33.76 29.27 -34.78
N LEU A 6 -35.09 29.39 -34.94
CA LEU A 6 -35.74 30.43 -35.73
C LEU A 6 -36.17 31.65 -34.91
N LYS A 7 -36.09 31.57 -33.57
CA LYS A 7 -36.54 32.63 -32.66
C LYS A 7 -35.45 33.12 -31.69
N GLY A 8 -34.20 32.68 -31.85
CA GLY A 8 -33.09 33.02 -30.98
C GLY A 8 -31.80 33.32 -31.73
N LYS A 9 -30.81 33.86 -31.02
CA LYS A 9 -29.43 33.93 -31.52
C LYS A 9 -28.82 32.54 -31.48
N ILE A 10 -28.26 32.08 -32.60
CA ILE A 10 -27.45 30.86 -32.63
C ILE A 10 -26.21 31.11 -31.76
N PRO A 11 -26.00 30.33 -30.69
CA PRO A 11 -24.78 30.47 -29.90
C PRO A 11 -23.57 30.04 -30.74
N THR A 12 -22.52 30.85 -30.75
CA THR A 12 -21.21 30.41 -31.25
C THR A 12 -20.60 29.47 -30.22
N LEU A 13 -20.44 28.19 -30.57
CA LEU A 13 -19.69 27.23 -29.77
C LEU A 13 -18.23 27.20 -30.25
N GLY A 14 -17.30 27.49 -29.33
CA GLY A 14 -15.89 27.19 -29.49
C GLY A 14 -15.57 25.85 -28.84
N VAL A 15 -14.71 25.05 -29.48
CA VAL A 15 -14.17 23.81 -28.90
C VAL A 15 -12.66 23.97 -28.81
N ASP A 16 -12.14 23.89 -27.59
CA ASP A 16 -10.70 23.88 -27.34
C ASP A 16 -10.17 22.45 -27.40
N TRP A 17 -9.07 22.26 -28.14
CA TRP A 17 -8.47 20.95 -28.39
C TRP A 17 -7.22 20.74 -27.52
N TYR A 18 -7.18 19.63 -26.77
CA TYR A 18 -6.08 19.31 -25.86
C TYR A 18 -5.46 17.94 -26.17
N ALA A 19 -4.50 17.91 -27.09
CA ALA A 19 -3.84 16.68 -27.55
C ALA A 19 -2.90 16.00 -26.54
N LYS A 20 -2.78 16.52 -25.31
CA LYS A 20 -1.93 15.97 -24.23
C LYS A 20 -2.69 15.88 -22.90
N GLY A 21 -4.02 15.97 -22.94
CA GLY A 21 -4.86 16.11 -21.75
C GLY A 21 -4.78 17.49 -21.08
N SER A 22 -5.53 17.64 -19.98
CA SER A 22 -5.57 18.84 -19.13
C SER A 22 -6.34 18.52 -17.83
N VAL A 23 -6.23 19.38 -16.81
CA VAL A 23 -7.02 19.30 -15.57
C VAL A 23 -8.03 20.44 -15.57
N PHE A 24 -9.32 20.10 -15.51
CA PHE A 24 -10.42 21.05 -15.51
C PHE A 24 -11.08 21.12 -14.13
N ASN A 25 -11.08 22.30 -13.52
CA ASN A 25 -11.66 22.53 -12.18
C ASN A 25 -12.98 23.30 -12.21
N SER A 26 -13.53 23.55 -13.41
CA SER A 26 -14.79 24.24 -13.66
C SER A 26 -15.53 23.62 -14.85
N PRO A 27 -16.83 23.94 -15.07
CA PRO A 27 -17.56 23.47 -16.24
C PRO A 27 -16.93 24.01 -17.54
N ASN A 28 -16.54 23.10 -18.44
CA ASN A 28 -15.94 23.43 -19.73
C ASN A 28 -16.45 22.47 -20.81
N ILE A 29 -16.49 22.92 -22.07
CA ILE A 29 -16.72 22.07 -23.24
C ILE A 29 -15.36 21.90 -23.92
N ILE A 30 -14.91 20.67 -24.07
CA ILE A 30 -13.54 20.36 -24.51
C ILE A 30 -13.53 19.24 -25.56
N GLY A 31 -12.57 19.33 -26.48
CA GLY A 31 -12.17 18.26 -27.37
C GLY A 31 -10.90 17.60 -26.86
N VAL A 32 -10.91 16.27 -26.81
CA VAL A 32 -9.74 15.43 -26.47
C VAL A 32 -9.29 14.70 -27.74
N GLY A 33 -7.99 14.42 -27.88
CA GLY A 33 -7.46 13.92 -29.16
C GLY A 33 -6.01 13.46 -29.14
N GLU A 34 -5.66 12.54 -28.23
CA GLU A 34 -4.40 11.80 -28.35
C GLU A 34 -4.47 10.77 -29.50
N ALA A 35 -3.35 10.54 -30.19
CA ALA A 35 -3.23 9.49 -31.21
C ALA A 35 -3.12 8.09 -30.57
N GLY A 36 -4.15 7.68 -29.83
CA GLY A 36 -4.17 6.45 -29.04
C GLY A 36 -5.35 6.37 -28.06
N PRO A 37 -5.35 5.38 -27.15
CA PRO A 37 -6.37 5.27 -26.11
C PRO A 37 -6.37 6.49 -25.18
N GLU A 38 -7.55 7.10 -24.98
CA GLU A 38 -7.71 8.30 -24.16
C GLU A 38 -8.86 8.13 -23.16
N ALA A 39 -8.70 8.66 -21.95
CA ALA A 39 -9.69 8.58 -20.88
C ALA A 39 -9.87 9.93 -20.17
N VAL A 40 -11.12 10.36 -20.01
CA VAL A 40 -11.49 11.51 -19.17
C VAL A 40 -11.94 10.99 -17.81
N LEU A 41 -11.11 11.23 -16.79
CA LEU A 41 -11.35 10.71 -15.45
C LEU A 41 -11.72 11.82 -14.46
N PRO A 42 -12.83 11.68 -13.71
CA PRO A 42 -13.11 12.57 -12.59
C PRO A 42 -12.06 12.39 -11.49
N LEU A 43 -11.44 13.48 -11.06
CA LEU A 43 -10.51 13.49 -9.92
C LEU A 43 -11.26 13.49 -8.58
N LYS A 44 -12.18 12.53 -8.41
CA LYS A 44 -12.93 12.31 -7.16
C LYS A 44 -12.30 11.18 -6.38
N ARG A 45 -12.24 11.31 -5.05
CA ARG A 45 -11.64 10.31 -4.15
C ARG A 45 -12.16 8.89 -4.43
N SER A 46 -13.47 8.72 -4.58
CA SER A 46 -14.07 7.40 -4.83
C SER A 46 -13.59 6.75 -6.12
N VAL A 47 -13.49 7.51 -7.22
CA VAL A 47 -13.03 7.01 -8.52
C VAL A 47 -11.56 6.60 -8.44
N LEU A 48 -10.72 7.44 -7.82
CA LEU A 48 -9.30 7.15 -7.66
C LEU A 48 -9.06 5.97 -6.70
N GLN A 49 -9.88 5.83 -5.65
CA GLN A 49 -9.84 4.68 -4.74
C GLN A 49 -10.20 3.38 -5.47
N GLU A 50 -11.30 3.35 -6.23
CA GLU A 50 -11.71 2.16 -6.97
C GLU A 50 -10.63 1.72 -7.98
N ILE A 51 -10.02 2.68 -8.69
CA ILE A 51 -8.90 2.40 -9.60
C ILE A 51 -7.71 1.81 -8.83
N GLY A 52 -7.36 2.40 -7.68
CA GLY A 52 -6.30 1.89 -6.80
C GLY A 52 -6.58 0.47 -6.31
N ASP A 53 -7.79 0.20 -5.82
CA ASP A 53 -8.22 -1.10 -5.33
C ASP A 53 -8.18 -2.16 -6.44
N ARG A 54 -8.65 -1.80 -7.65
CA ARG A 54 -8.59 -2.69 -8.81
C ARG A 54 -7.15 -3.02 -9.20
N ILE A 55 -6.25 -2.05 -9.22
CA ILE A 55 -4.82 -2.28 -9.49
C ILE A 55 -4.22 -3.20 -8.43
N LEU A 56 -4.50 -2.96 -7.14
CA LEU A 56 -4.02 -3.82 -6.06
C LEU A 56 -4.56 -5.25 -6.20
N SER A 57 -5.82 -5.42 -6.59
CA SER A 57 -6.43 -6.73 -6.79
C SER A 57 -5.93 -7.46 -8.05
N SER A 58 -5.54 -6.72 -9.08
CA SER A 58 -5.12 -7.27 -10.38
C SER A 58 -3.61 -7.51 -10.46
N THR A 59 -2.84 -6.99 -9.51
CA THR A 59 -1.40 -7.20 -9.45
C THR A 59 -1.08 -8.19 -8.33
N SER A 60 -0.10 -9.07 -8.53
CA SER A 60 0.46 -9.91 -7.46
C SER A 60 1.29 -9.07 -6.47
N VAL A 61 0.86 -7.83 -6.18
CA VAL A 61 1.37 -7.03 -5.08
C VAL A 61 0.84 -7.70 -3.82
N SER A 62 1.50 -8.79 -3.45
CA SER A 62 1.52 -9.26 -2.08
C SER A 62 1.94 -8.05 -1.25
N SER A 63 1.01 -7.55 -0.47
CA SER A 63 1.21 -6.68 0.68
C SER A 63 2.69 -6.50 1.06
N ARG A 64 3.31 -5.43 0.55
CA ARG A 64 4.37 -4.72 1.29
C ARG A 64 3.76 -3.76 2.32
N ALA A 65 2.45 -3.84 2.58
CA ALA A 65 2.04 -3.90 3.98
C ALA A 65 2.78 -5.10 4.53
N GLN A 66 3.95 -4.83 5.12
CA GLN A 66 4.78 -5.76 5.85
C GLN A 66 3.86 -6.85 6.37
N THR A 67 3.90 -8.03 5.74
CA THR A 67 3.57 -9.22 6.49
C THR A 67 4.60 -9.14 7.59
N ILE A 68 4.20 -8.53 8.71
CA ILE A 68 4.59 -9.00 10.01
C ILE A 68 4.16 -10.45 9.87
N GLN A 69 5.11 -11.28 9.41
CA GLN A 69 5.06 -12.71 9.63
C GLN A 69 4.57 -12.76 11.06
N PRO A 70 3.42 -13.41 11.38
CA PRO A 70 3.11 -13.64 12.78
C PRO A 70 4.43 -14.13 13.35
N VAL A 71 5.02 -13.33 14.25
CA VAL A 71 6.27 -13.74 14.88
C VAL A 71 5.80 -14.98 15.57
N ASN A 72 6.13 -16.14 14.98
CA ASN A 72 5.76 -17.40 15.56
C ASN A 72 6.56 -17.38 16.85
N ASN A 73 5.89 -17.02 17.94
CA ASN A 73 6.46 -17.12 19.26
C ASN A 73 6.65 -18.61 19.48
N TYR A 74 7.83 -19.10 19.13
CA TYR A 74 8.26 -20.45 19.46
C TYR A 74 8.51 -20.44 20.96
N GLU A 75 7.54 -20.90 21.73
CA GLU A 75 7.69 -21.11 23.16
C GLU A 75 8.55 -22.36 23.37
N PHE A 76 9.76 -22.17 23.90
CA PHE A 76 10.64 -23.25 24.31
C PHE A 76 10.48 -23.48 25.81
N ASN A 77 9.81 -24.57 26.17
CA ASN A 77 9.62 -24.96 27.57
C ASN A 77 10.79 -25.81 28.04
N PHE A 78 11.53 -25.34 29.05
CA PHE A 78 12.61 -26.09 29.70
C PHE A 78 12.17 -26.50 31.10
N THR A 79 12.20 -27.80 31.39
CA THR A 79 11.93 -28.35 32.73
C THR A 79 13.24 -28.86 33.32
N ILE A 80 13.57 -28.43 34.54
CA ILE A 80 14.68 -28.96 35.31
C ILE A 80 14.11 -29.99 36.27
N ASP A 81 14.22 -31.28 35.94
CA ASP A 81 13.86 -32.35 36.86
C ASP A 81 15.01 -32.57 37.86
N GLY A 82 14.87 -32.00 39.06
CA GLY A 82 15.85 -32.19 40.14
C GLY A 82 15.58 -31.36 41.39
N ASN A 83 16.16 -31.79 42.52
CA ASN A 83 16.13 -31.07 43.79
C ASN A 83 17.34 -30.13 43.89
N ALA A 84 17.34 -29.07 43.08
CA ALA A 84 18.43 -28.08 43.03
C ALA A 84 18.15 -26.92 43.99
N ASP A 85 19.19 -26.37 44.63
CA ASP A 85 19.05 -25.13 45.40
C ASP A 85 18.83 -23.93 44.47
N GLU A 86 18.21 -22.88 45.00
CA GLU A 86 17.82 -21.68 44.24
C GLU A 86 19.00 -21.00 43.53
N VAL A 87 20.21 -21.05 44.11
CA VAL A 87 21.40 -20.43 43.53
C VAL A 87 21.83 -21.19 42.28
N THR A 88 21.85 -22.53 42.35
CA THR A 88 22.15 -23.39 41.20
C THR A 88 21.15 -23.16 40.06
N MET A 89 19.85 -23.10 40.36
CA MET A 89 18.81 -22.85 39.35
C MET A 89 18.95 -21.48 38.66
N LYS A 90 19.26 -20.43 39.43
CA LYS A 90 19.51 -19.08 38.88
C LYS A 90 20.74 -19.05 37.98
N GLN A 91 21.83 -19.68 38.39
CA GLN A 91 23.06 -19.76 37.59
C GLN A 91 22.83 -20.50 36.28
N THR A 92 22.15 -21.65 36.31
CA THR A 92 21.81 -22.40 35.09
C THR A 92 20.92 -21.60 34.15
N THR A 93 19.88 -20.95 34.68
CA THR A 93 18.99 -20.11 33.89
C THR A 93 19.74 -18.96 33.22
N GLN A 94 20.64 -18.30 33.96
CA GLN A 94 21.45 -17.22 33.42
C GLN A 94 22.41 -17.69 32.33
N GLN A 95 23.06 -18.85 32.50
CA GLN A 95 23.92 -19.45 31.47
C GLN A 95 23.17 -19.75 30.17
N ILE A 96 21.91 -20.20 30.28
CA ILE A 96 21.05 -20.43 29.12
C ILE A 96 20.76 -19.10 28.40
N ILE A 97 20.37 -18.07 29.15
CA ILE A 97 20.08 -16.72 28.60
C ILE A 97 21.31 -16.14 27.89
N ASP A 98 22.48 -16.21 28.54
CA ASP A 98 23.73 -15.67 27.99
C ASP A 98 24.13 -16.39 26.70
N SER A 99 23.97 -17.72 26.66
CA SER A 99 24.27 -18.53 25.49
C SER A 99 23.36 -18.19 24.30
N ILE A 100 22.05 -18.02 24.54
CA ILE A 100 21.08 -17.60 23.52
C ILE A 100 21.43 -16.21 23.00
N THR A 101 21.70 -15.27 23.92
CA THR A 101 22.03 -13.88 23.59
C THR A 101 23.29 -13.81 22.73
N LYS A 102 24.32 -14.61 23.06
CA LYS A 102 25.55 -14.69 22.27
C LYS A 102 25.28 -15.16 20.84
N VAL A 103 24.55 -16.26 20.65
CA VAL A 103 24.23 -16.78 19.31
C VAL A 103 23.47 -15.75 18.46
N GLN A 104 22.55 -15.00 19.07
CA GLN A 104 21.83 -13.93 18.37
C GLN A 104 22.77 -12.82 17.92
N ASN A 105 23.68 -12.38 18.78
CA ASN A 105 24.65 -11.33 18.46
C ASN A 105 25.64 -11.79 17.38
N ASP A 106 26.14 -13.02 17.47
CA ASP A 106 27.06 -13.61 16.48
C ASP A 106 26.37 -13.68 15.11
N ASN A 107 25.13 -14.16 15.05
CA ASN A 107 24.34 -14.18 13.82
C ASN A 107 24.11 -12.77 13.27
N ALA A 108 23.76 -11.78 14.11
CA ALA A 108 23.56 -10.41 13.67
C ALA A 108 24.85 -9.76 13.11
N SER A 109 26.01 -10.17 13.63
CA SER A 109 27.32 -9.68 13.19
C SER A 109 27.78 -10.30 11.87
N ALA A 110 27.33 -11.51 11.52
CA ALA A 110 27.69 -12.21 10.29
C ALA A 110 27.12 -11.58 9.00
N TRP A 111 26.12 -10.70 9.13
CA TRP A 111 25.49 -9.97 8.01
C TRP A 111 26.09 -8.56 7.80
N ARG A 112 27.15 -8.20 8.54
CA ARG A 112 27.84 -6.91 8.42
C ARG A 112 29.12 -7.00 7.60
#